data_AF-A0A2R6I362-F1
#
_entry.id   AF-A0A2R6I362-F1
#
_cell.length_a   1.000
_cell.length_b   1.000
_cell.length_c   1.000
_cell.angle_alpha   90.00
_cell.angle_beta   90.00
_cell.angle_gamma   90.00
#
_symmetry.space_group_name_H-M   'P 1'
#
loop_
_entity.id
_entity.type
_entity.pdbx_description
1 polymer ?
#
loop_
_entity_poly.entity_id
_entity_poly.type
_entity_poly.pdbx_seq_one_letter_code
_entity_poly.pdbx_strand_id
1 'polypeptide(L)' 'MEVREGPEGTLYVALDEAETGQKGPFLVAYASPAREDRWGFYCTNCGTFDNAMDAMGRVQCNECANYKKPDEWDAAHE' A
#
# COMPACT_ATOMS: atom_id res chain seq x y z
N MET A 1 0.50 1.12 -14.43
CA MET A 1 1.42 1.16 -13.28
C MET A 1 2.43 2.27 -13.49
N GLU A 2 2.82 2.91 -12.41
CA GLU A 2 3.85 3.94 -12.39
C GLU A 2 5.17 3.32 -11.93
N VAL A 3 6.27 3.64 -12.61
CA VAL A 3 7.60 3.12 -12.28
C VAL A 3 8.25 4.00 -11.22
N ARG A 4 8.78 3.39 -10.16
CA ARG A 4 9.45 4.08 -9.05
C ARG A 4 10.74 3.35 -8.67
N GLU A 5 11.73 4.09 -8.18
CA GLU A 5 12.90 3.49 -7.53
C GLU A 5 12.50 3.05 -6.11
N GLY A 6 12.70 1.76 -5.82
CA GLY A 6 12.47 1.14 -4.53
C GLY A 6 13.80 0.75 -3.85
N PRO A 7 13.73 0.16 -2.65
CA PRO A 7 14.92 -0.11 -1.83
C PRO A 7 15.88 -1.14 -2.43
N GLU A 8 15.38 -2.08 -3.24
CA GLU A 8 16.18 -3.15 -3.86
C GLU A 8 16.17 -3.09 -5.39
N GLY A 9 15.56 -2.06 -5.98
CA GLY A 9 15.43 -1.93 -7.43
C GLY A 9 14.14 -1.25 -7.86
N THR A 10 13.80 -1.39 -9.13
CA THR A 10 12.60 -0.80 -9.71
C THR A 10 11.34 -1.49 -9.19
N LEU A 11 10.37 -0.69 -8.76
CA LEU A 11 9.03 -1.14 -8.38
C LEU A 11 7.97 -0.52 -9.31
N TYR A 12 6.87 -1.25 -9.48
CA TYR A 12 5.74 -0.89 -10.32
C TYR A 12 4.51 -0.67 -9.44
N VAL A 13 4.12 0.59 -9.27
CA VAL A 13 2.99 1.00 -8.43
C VAL A 13 1.69 0.93 -9.24
N ALA A 14 0.73 0.13 -8.78
CA ALA A 14 -0.59 0.01 -9.37
C ALA A 14 -1.50 1.15 -8.87
N LEU A 15 -1.73 2.16 -9.71
CA LEU A 15 -2.57 3.32 -9.38
C LEU A 15 -4.06 2.96 -9.25
N ASP A 16 -4.43 1.78 -9.75
CA ASP A 16 -5.75 1.18 -9.76
C ASP A 16 -6.00 0.21 -8.61
N GLU A 17 -4.97 -0.11 -7.81
CA GLU A 17 -5.07 -1.03 -6.67
C GLU A 17 -4.64 -0.30 -5.38
N ALA A 18 -5.63 0.08 -4.58
CA ALA A 18 -5.43 0.96 -3.43
C ALA A 18 -6.14 0.42 -2.19
N GLU A 19 -5.43 0.45 -1.06
CA GLU A 19 -6.03 0.30 0.27
C GLU A 19 -6.34 1.67 0.85
N THR A 20 -7.50 1.80 1.48
CA THR A 20 -7.89 3.05 2.14
C THR A 20 -6.99 3.30 3.34
N GLY A 21 -6.35 4.47 3.41
CA GLY A 21 -5.55 4.90 4.57
C GLY A 21 -6.16 6.09 5.30
N GLN A 22 -5.65 6.37 6.51
CA GLN A 22 -6.10 7.51 7.32
C GLN A 22 -5.75 8.86 6.68
N LYS A 23 -4.53 9.01 6.18
CA LYS A 23 -3.97 10.27 5.64
C LYS A 23 -3.96 10.30 4.11
N GLY A 24 -3.87 9.12 3.50
CA GLY A 24 -3.91 8.92 2.06
C GLY A 24 -3.91 7.42 1.73
N PRO A 25 -4.27 7.02 0.51
CA PRO A 25 -4.23 5.63 0.11
C PRO A 25 -2.85 4.97 0.22
N PHE A 26 -2.86 3.65 0.30
CA PHE A 26 -1.68 2.82 0.05
C PHE A 26 -1.86 2.10 -1.29
N LEU A 27 -0.99 2.37 -2.27
CA LEU A 27 -1.05 1.71 -3.56
C LEU A 27 -0.24 0.43 -3.54
N VAL A 28 -0.72 -0.63 -4.18
CA VAL A 28 0.03 -1.90 -4.28
C VAL A 28 1.25 -1.70 -5.18
N ALA A 29 2.41 -2.20 -4.74
CA ALA A 29 3.66 -2.18 -5.49
C ALA A 29 4.11 -3.60 -5.83
N TYR A 30 4.59 -3.76 -7.07
CA TYR A 30 5.10 -5.02 -7.61
C TYR A 30 6.58 -4.92 -7.96
N ALA A 31 7.31 -6.03 -7.85
CA ALA A 31 8.70 -6.15 -8.30
C ALA A 31 8.80 -6.49 -9.81
N SER A 32 7.68 -6.88 -10.44
CA SER A 32 7.61 -7.18 -11.87
C SER A 32 6.49 -6.40 -12.58
N PRO A 33 6.70 -6.02 -13.85
CA PRO A 33 5.70 -5.26 -14.63
C PRO A 33 4.47 -6.10 -15.02
N ALA A 34 4.51 -7.43 -14.84
CA ALA A 34 3.40 -8.33 -15.11
C ALA A 34 2.40 -8.42 -13.92
N ARG A 35 2.70 -7.77 -12.78
CA ARG A 35 1.95 -7.88 -11.51
C ARG A 35 1.96 -9.28 -10.88
N GLU A 36 2.98 -10.08 -11.16
CA GLU A 36 3.09 -11.45 -10.65
C GLU A 36 3.80 -11.49 -9.29
N ASP A 37 4.68 -10.53 -9.02
CA ASP A 37 5.48 -10.46 -7.79
C ASP A 37 5.07 -9.26 -6.95
N ARG A 38 4.07 -9.45 -6.06
CA ARG A 38 3.67 -8.40 -5.13
C ARG A 38 4.80 -8.14 -4.13
N TRP A 39 5.28 -6.90 -4.11
CA TRP A 39 6.37 -6.47 -3.22
C TRP A 39 5.83 -5.91 -1.90
N GLY A 40 4.85 -5.01 -1.97
CA GLY A 40 4.35 -4.30 -0.78
C GLY A 40 3.44 -3.13 -1.13
N PHE A 41 3.57 -2.02 -0.39
CA PHE A 41 2.74 -0.83 -0.58
C PHE A 41 3.57 0.44 -0.75
N TYR A 42 3.01 1.39 -1.50
CA TYR A 42 3.47 2.76 -1.61
C TYR A 42 2.52 3.69 -0.84
N CYS A 43 3.04 4.41 0.14
CA CYS A 43 2.27 5.40 0.89
C CYS A 43 2.14 6.69 0.07
N THR A 44 0.95 6.98 -0.46
CA THR A 44 0.78 8.19 -1.30
C THR A 44 0.85 9.49 -0.51
N ASN A 45 0.74 9.43 0.82
CA ASN A 45 0.78 10.62 1.68
C ASN A 45 2.18 11.22 1.79
N CYS A 46 3.23 10.41 1.94
CA CYS A 46 4.62 10.89 2.06
C CYS A 46 5.55 10.35 0.96
N GLY A 47 5.04 9.49 0.08
CA GLY A 47 5.77 9.01 -1.08
C GLY A 47 6.86 7.99 -0.80
N THR A 48 6.71 7.17 0.25
CA THR A 48 7.67 6.13 0.64
C THR A 48 7.10 4.72 0.48
N PHE A 49 8.00 3.75 0.37
CA PHE A 49 7.72 2.32 0.47
C PHE A 49 7.94 1.77 1.88
N ASP A 50 8.42 2.59 2.82
CA ASP A 50 8.69 2.18 4.19
C ASP A 50 7.38 2.05 4.99
N ASN A 51 6.91 0.81 5.11
CA ASN A 51 5.75 0.44 5.90
C ASN A 51 5.97 -0.90 6.60
N ALA A 52 5.34 -1.03 7.76
CA ALA A 52 5.15 -2.29 8.44
C ALA A 52 3.80 -2.89 8.04
N MET A 53 3.79 -4.19 7.72
CA MET A 53 2.59 -4.99 7.57
C MET A 53 2.65 -6.16 8.56
N ASP A 54 1.51 -6.48 9.17
CA ASP A 54 1.39 -7.66 10.01
C ASP A 54 0.60 -8.79 9.34
N ALA A 55 0.55 -9.94 10.02
CA ALA A 55 -0.14 -11.14 9.55
C ALA A 55 -1.67 -10.95 9.38
N MET A 56 -2.25 -9.88 9.94
CA MET A 56 -3.67 -9.54 9.79
C MET A 56 -3.92 -8.57 8.63
N GLY A 57 -2.89 -8.24 7.85
CA GLY A 57 -3.00 -7.32 6.72
C GLY A 57 -3.13 -5.85 7.13
N ARG A 58 -2.84 -5.50 8.39
CA ARG A 58 -2.76 -4.10 8.81
C ARG A 58 -1.48 -3.49 8.28
N VAL A 59 -1.56 -2.30 7.72
CA VAL A 59 -0.41 -1.57 7.16
C VAL A 59 -0.25 -0.25 7.91
N GLN A 60 0.98 0.08 8.29
CA GLN A 60 1.35 1.39 8.82
C GLN A 60 2.63 1.89 8.14
N CYS A 61 2.61 3.12 7.65
CA CYS A 61 3.82 3.80 7.17
C CYS A 61 4.70 4.19 8.35
N ASN A 62 5.97 3.79 8.32
CA ASN A 62 6.93 4.06 9.38
C ASN A 62 7.35 5.54 9.45
N GLU A 63 7.25 6.26 8.33
CA GLU A 63 7.68 7.67 8.23
C GLU A 63 6.62 8.67 8.69
N CYS A 64 5.37 8.52 8.22
CA CYS A 64 4.32 9.52 8.45
C CYS A 64 3.18 9.01 9.34
N ALA A 65 3.27 7.78 9.86
CA ALA A 65 2.23 7.14 10.66
C ALA A 65 0.85 7.05 9.98
N ASN A 66 0.77 7.16 8.65
CA ASN A 66 -0.43 6.77 7.91
C ASN A 66 -0.69 5.29 8.16
N TYR A 67 -1.95 4.87 8.29
CA TYR A 67 -2.30 3.46 8.50
C TYR A 67 -3.52 3.08 7.68
N LYS A 68 -3.56 1.82 7.21
CA LYS A 68 -4.71 1.25 6.48
C LYS A 68 -5.93 1.26 7.41
N LYS A 69 -7.02 1.87 6.95
CA LYS A 69 -8.31 1.72 7.60
C LYS A 69 -8.80 0.28 7.40
N PRO A 70 -9.44 -0.32 8.41
CA PRO A 70 -10.14 -1.58 8.19
C PRO A 70 -11.11 -1.42 7.03
N ASP A 71 -11.26 -2.47 6.24
CA ASP A 71 -12.28 -2.51 5.20
C ASP A 71 -13.63 -2.25 5.89
N GLU A 72 -14.37 -1.25 5.40
CA GLU A 72 -15.70 -0.98 5.95
C GLU A 72 -16.57 -2.19 5.63
N TRP A 73 -16.70 -3.09 6.61
CA TRP A 73 -17.81 -4.00 6.63
C TRP A 73 -19.01 -3.12 6.96
N ASP A 74 -19.86 -2.86 5.96
CA ASP A 74 -21.22 -2.39 6.20
C ASP A 74 -21.76 -3.25 7.33
N ALA A 75 -21.88 -2.65 8.52
CA ALA A 75 -22.60 -3.26 9.60
C ALA A 75 -24.03 -3.41 9.08
N ALA A 76 -24.33 -4.59 8.54
CA ALA A 76 -25.68 -5.05 8.31
C ALA A 76 -26.33 -5.09 9.69
N HIS A 77 -26.86 -3.93 10.08
CA HIS A 77 -27.76 -3.79 11.20
C HIS A 77 -29.02 -4.54 10.79
N GLU A 78 -29.30 -5.63 11.49
CA GLU A 78 -30.64 -6.20 11.62
C GLU A 78 -31.52 -5.32 12.53
#